data_AF-A0A0M3JGD1-F1
#
_entry.id   AF-A0A0M3JGD1-F1
#
_cell.length_a   1.000
_cell.length_b   1.000
_cell.length_c   1.000
_cell.angle_alpha   90.00
_cell.angle_beta   90.00
_cell.angle_gamma   90.00
#
_symmetry.space_group_name_H-M   'P 1'
#
loop_
_entity.id
_entity.type
_entity.pdbx_description
1 polymer ?
#
loop_
_entity_poly.entity_id
_entity_poly.type
_entity_poly.pdbx_seq_one_letter_code
_entity_poly.pdbx_strand_id
1 'polypeptide(L)'
;MLDASLSRDRLLSTEERNEFVVISFPLIIRNIDKAIEMIGGQQNLNTTHFHGRPLELRHNPNNPYSNALISERRSVEKMSASSGKILAVVKVRRKKSDPNIVKAEILGPVSFC
;
A
#
# COMPACT_ATOMS: atom_id res chain seq x y z
N MET A 1 -11.07 40.37 22.14
CA MET A 1 -9.71 39.97 21.75
C MET A 1 -9.43 38.60 22.34
N LEU A 2 -9.64 37.54 21.57
CA LEU A 2 -9.05 36.21 21.73
C LEU A 2 -9.09 35.60 20.32
N ASP A 3 -7.89 35.34 19.80
CA ASP A 3 -7.59 35.19 18.39
C ASP A 3 -8.25 33.99 17.72
N ALA A 4 -8.70 34.24 16.49
CA ALA A 4 -9.02 33.24 15.50
C ALA A 4 -7.75 32.50 15.05
N SER A 5 -7.57 31.23 15.45
CA SER A 5 -6.59 30.35 14.78
C SER A 5 -6.89 28.84 14.85
N LEU A 6 -8.09 28.42 15.26
CA LEU A 6 -8.47 26.99 15.22
C LEU A 6 -9.00 26.52 13.85
N SER A 7 -8.82 27.31 12.78
CA SER A 7 -9.49 27.10 11.48
C SER A 7 -8.64 26.43 10.40
N ARG A 8 -7.56 25.69 10.70
CA ARG A 8 -6.67 25.16 9.63
C ARG A 8 -6.18 23.72 9.73
N ASP A 9 -6.54 22.96 10.76
CA ASP A 9 -6.28 21.51 10.76
C ASP A 9 -7.41 20.77 10.04
N ARG A 10 -7.41 20.98 8.72
CA ARG A 10 -7.74 20.03 7.66
C ARG A 10 -8.87 19.04 7.98
N LEU A 11 -10.08 19.43 7.60
CA LEU A 11 -10.96 18.52 6.88
C LEU A 11 -10.24 18.08 5.60
N LEU A 12 -9.33 17.10 5.69
CA LEU A 12 -8.92 16.34 4.50
C LEU A 12 -10.22 15.76 3.95
N SER A 13 -10.59 16.16 2.73
CA SER A 13 -11.75 15.59 2.06
C SER A 13 -11.59 14.08 2.06
N THR A 14 -12.69 13.33 2.10
CA THR A 14 -12.66 11.87 2.01
C THR A 14 -11.85 11.38 0.78
N GLU A 15 -11.66 12.24 -0.22
CA GLU A 15 -10.84 12.06 -1.43
C GLU A 15 -9.32 12.12 -1.21
N GLU A 16 -8.82 12.67 -0.10
CA GLU A 16 -7.37 12.76 0.20
C GLU A 16 -6.85 11.63 1.10
N ARG A 17 -7.70 10.68 1.51
CA ARG A 17 -7.26 9.46 2.22
C ARG A 17 -6.64 8.51 1.21
N ASN A 18 -5.35 8.67 0.95
CA ASN A 18 -4.60 7.71 0.16
C ASN A 18 -4.62 6.35 0.87
N GLU A 19 -5.38 5.41 0.30
CA GLU A 19 -5.30 4.00 0.70
C GLU A 19 -4.08 3.38 0.07
N PHE A 20 -3.17 2.90 0.91
CA PHE A 20 -1.96 2.24 0.46
C PHE A 20 -2.15 0.73 0.50
N VAL A 21 -1.59 0.05 -0.49
CA VAL A 21 -1.60 -1.41 -0.58
C VAL A 21 -0.16 -1.89 -0.64
N VAL A 22 0.17 -2.86 0.20
CA VAL A 22 1.46 -3.55 0.17
C VAL A 22 1.22 -4.96 -0.38
N ILE A 23 1.93 -5.27 -1.46
CA ILE A 23 1.88 -6.58 -2.12
C ILE A 23 3.16 -7.32 -1.75
N SER A 24 3.01 -8.49 -1.12
CA SER A 24 4.16 -9.33 -0.79
C SER A 24 4.55 -10.15 -2.02
N PHE A 25 5.61 -9.73 -2.72
CA PHE A 25 6.09 -10.45 -3.90
C PHE A 25 7.17 -11.48 -3.52
N PRO A 26 7.03 -12.76 -3.92
CA PRO A 26 7.95 -13.83 -3.48
C PRO A 26 9.32 -13.81 -4.17
N LEU A 27 9.49 -13.04 -5.25
CA LEU A 27 10.72 -12.98 -6.04
C LEU A 27 11.45 -11.65 -5.86
N ILE A 28 12.73 -11.63 -6.23
CA ILE A 28 13.52 -10.39 -6.27
C ILE A 28 13.10 -9.56 -7.51
N ILE A 29 12.49 -8.41 -7.26
CA ILE A 29 12.07 -7.49 -8.33
C ILE A 29 13.27 -6.68 -8.81
N ARG A 30 13.77 -7.01 -10.01
CA ARG A 30 14.78 -6.18 -10.72
C ARG A 30 14.14 -5.16 -11.66
N ASN A 31 12.96 -5.48 -12.17
CA ASN A 31 12.19 -4.64 -13.08
C ASN A 31 10.72 -4.65 -12.59
N ILE A 32 10.22 -3.46 -12.25
CA ILE A 32 8.89 -3.28 -11.68
C ILE A 32 7.80 -3.57 -12.72
N ASP A 33 7.97 -3.10 -13.96
CA ASP A 33 7.00 -3.30 -15.03
C ASP A 33 6.77 -4.78 -15.32
N LYS A 34 7.84 -5.58 -15.34
CA LYS A 34 7.75 -7.04 -15.48
C LYS A 34 7.02 -7.67 -14.30
N ALA A 35 7.29 -7.24 -13.08
CA ALA A 35 6.59 -7.77 -11.90
C ALA A 35 5.09 -7.45 -11.95
N ILE A 36 4.73 -6.25 -12.42
CA ILE A 36 3.32 -5.85 -12.64
C ILE A 36 2.69 -6.70 -13.74
N GLU A 37 3.39 -6.93 -14.85
CA GLU A 37 2.93 -7.79 -15.95
C GLU A 37 2.67 -9.25 -15.48
N MET A 38 3.56 -9.78 -14.64
CA MET A 38 3.41 -11.12 -14.05
C MET A 38 2.16 -11.28 -13.17
N ILE A 39 1.61 -10.18 -12.65
CA ILE A 39 0.36 -10.16 -11.87
C ILE A 39 -0.87 -9.85 -12.76
N GLY A 40 -0.69 -9.82 -14.08
CA GLY A 40 -1.75 -9.51 -15.05
C GLY A 40 -1.90 -8.02 -15.36
N GLY A 41 -0.91 -7.20 -14.98
CA GLY A 41 -0.83 -5.78 -15.32
C GLY A 41 -1.50 -4.85 -14.30
N GLN A 42 -1.27 -3.54 -14.48
CA GLN A 42 -1.74 -2.50 -13.57
C GLN A 42 -3.27 -2.46 -13.43
N GLN A 43 -3.98 -2.68 -14.54
CA GLN A 43 -5.45 -2.66 -14.55
C GLN A 43 -6.01 -3.83 -13.73
N ASN A 44 -5.42 -5.03 -13.88
CA ASN A 44 -5.82 -6.21 -13.11
C ASN A 44 -5.52 -6.06 -11.62
N LEU A 45 -4.38 -5.45 -11.27
CA LEU A 45 -4.04 -5.14 -9.88
C LEU A 45 -5.10 -4.26 -9.22
N ASN A 46 -5.46 -3.16 -9.87
CA ASN A 46 -6.46 -2.22 -9.35
C ASN A 46 -7.82 -2.90 -9.19
N THR A 47 -8.32 -3.56 -10.25
CA THR A 47 -9.64 -4.22 -10.21
C THR A 47 -9.67 -5.32 -9.18
N THR A 48 -8.65 -6.17 -9.10
CA THR A 48 -8.58 -7.28 -8.14
C THR A 48 -8.56 -6.76 -6.70
N HIS A 49 -7.82 -5.69 -6.43
CA HIS A 49 -7.82 -5.03 -5.14
C HIS A 49 -9.20 -4.47 -4.75
N PHE A 50 -9.85 -3.72 -5.63
CA PHE A 50 -11.17 -3.13 -5.32
C PHE A 50 -12.30 -4.18 -5.21
N HIS A 51 -12.23 -5.26 -6.00
CA HIS A 51 -13.26 -6.30 -6.01
C HIS A 51 -13.06 -7.41 -4.97
N GLY A 52 -12.08 -7.29 -4.07
CA GLY A 52 -11.89 -8.34 -3.05
C GLY A 52 -11.27 -9.63 -3.56
N ARG A 53 -10.79 -9.68 -4.82
CA ARG A 53 -10.32 -10.90 -5.47
C ARG A 53 -8.85 -11.19 -5.09
N PRO A 54 -8.41 -12.47 -5.11
CA PRO A 54 -7.01 -12.82 -4.88
C PRO A 54 -6.15 -12.45 -6.10
N LEU A 55 -4.88 -12.10 -5.87
CA LEU A 55 -3.93 -11.84 -6.95
C LEU A 55 -3.40 -13.15 -7.51
N GLU A 56 -3.25 -13.22 -8.82
CA GLU A 56 -2.61 -14.34 -9.51
C GLU A 56 -1.22 -13.92 -9.98
N LEU A 57 -0.20 -14.63 -9.54
CA LEU A 57 1.18 -14.43 -9.97
C LEU A 57 1.57 -15.53 -10.97
N ARG A 58 1.89 -15.13 -12.20
CA ARG A 58 2.41 -16.01 -13.24
C ARG A 58 3.87 -15.69 -13.51
N HIS A 59 4.77 -16.66 -13.28
CA HIS A 59 6.21 -16.46 -13.54
C HIS A 59 6.47 -16.06 -15.00
N ASN A 60 5.81 -16.75 -15.93
CA ASN A 60 5.92 -16.53 -17.37
C ASN A 60 4.51 -16.27 -17.94
N PRO A 61 4.06 -15.01 -18.07
CA PRO A 61 2.70 -14.70 -18.51
C PRO A 61 2.38 -15.22 -19.92
N ASN A 62 3.38 -15.29 -20.80
CA ASN A 62 3.23 -15.75 -22.19
C ASN A 62 3.15 -17.28 -22.32
N ASN A 63 3.44 -18.04 -21.26
CA ASN A 63 3.41 -19.51 -21.31
C ASN A 63 2.05 -20.02 -20.79
N PRO A 64 1.20 -20.61 -21.65
CA PRO A 64 -0.12 -21.11 -21.24
C PRO A 64 -0.06 -22.27 -20.26
N TYR A 65 1.08 -22.97 -20.16
CA TYR A 65 1.29 -24.09 -19.23
C TYR A 65 1.87 -23.66 -17.88
N SER A 66 2.11 -22.36 -17.67
CA SER A 66 2.59 -21.86 -16.38
C SER A 66 1.45 -21.82 -15.38
N ASN A 67 1.57 -22.58 -14.30
CA ASN A 67 0.65 -22.46 -13.17
C ASN A 67 0.75 -21.07 -12.53
N ALA A 68 -0.39 -20.54 -12.10
CA ALA A 68 -0.46 -19.31 -11.34
C ALA A 68 -0.37 -19.60 -9.84
N LEU A 69 0.43 -18.80 -9.12
CA LEU A 69 0.40 -18.76 -7.66
C LEU A 69 -0.70 -17.80 -7.23
N ILE A 70 -1.56 -18.23 -6.31
CA ILE A 70 -2.71 -17.44 -5.85
C ILE A 70 -2.37 -16.80 -4.51
N SER A 71 -2.60 -15.49 -4.37
CA SER A 71 -2.35 -14.77 -3.13
C SER A 71 -3.48 -14.95 -2.11
N GLU A 72 -3.12 -14.98 -0.83
CA GLU A 72 -4.08 -14.96 0.26
C GLU A 72 -4.31 -13.51 0.72
N ARG A 73 -5.54 -13.02 0.58
CA ARG A 73 -5.87 -11.69 1.08
C ARG A 73 -6.14 -11.72 2.59
N ARG A 74 -5.27 -11.08 3.35
CA ARG A 74 -5.51 -10.80 4.78
C ARG A 74 -6.20 -9.45 4.90
N SER A 75 -7.51 -9.45 5.18
CA SER A 75 -8.23 -8.20 5.50
C SER A 75 -7.59 -7.52 6.71
N VAL A 76 -7.49 -6.20 6.67
CA VAL A 76 -6.99 -5.34 7.76
C VAL A 76 -7.78 -5.59 9.04
N GLU A 77 -9.07 -5.89 8.94
CA GLU A 77 -9.91 -6.26 10.08
C GLU A 77 -9.43 -7.57 10.73
N LYS A 78 -9.06 -8.58 9.93
CA LYS A 78 -8.56 -9.87 10.45
C LYS A 78 -7.17 -9.76 11.09
N MET A 79 -6.32 -8.85 10.60
CA MET A 79 -5.00 -8.58 11.20
C MET A 79 -5.09 -7.70 12.46
N SER A 80 -5.97 -6.69 12.46
CA SER A 80 -6.15 -5.77 13.59
C SER A 80 -6.92 -6.42 14.74
N ALA A 81 -7.93 -7.25 14.45
CA ALA A 81 -8.79 -7.87 15.47
C ALA A 81 -8.06 -8.88 16.38
N SER A 82 -6.92 -9.43 15.95
CA SER A 82 -6.17 -10.43 16.72
C SER A 82 -4.86 -9.90 17.34
N SER A 83 -4.30 -8.79 16.82
CA SER A 83 -2.97 -8.33 17.23
C SER A 83 -2.90 -6.89 17.74
N GLY A 84 -3.94 -6.07 17.53
CA GLY A 84 -3.94 -4.65 17.91
C GLY A 84 -2.93 -3.78 17.14
N LYS A 85 -2.30 -4.29 16.08
CA LYS A 85 -1.29 -3.57 15.29
C LYS A 85 -1.92 -2.93 14.05
N ILE A 86 -1.68 -1.64 13.87
CA ILE A 86 -2.06 -0.88 12.66
C ILE A 86 -0.81 -0.65 11.82
N LEU A 87 -0.90 -0.91 10.53
CA LEU A 87 0.18 -0.65 9.57
C LEU A 87 -0.14 0.64 8.82
N ALA A 88 0.83 1.54 8.75
CA ALA A 88 0.67 2.86 8.15
C ALA A 88 1.92 3.26 7.36
N VAL A 89 1.72 4.04 6.31
CA VAL A 89 2.82 4.64 5.55
C VAL A 89 3.24 5.94 6.24
N VAL A 90 4.53 6.05 6.55
CA VAL A 90 5.09 7.22 7.22
C VAL A 90 6.14 7.86 6.32
N LYS A 91 5.96 9.15 6.03
CA LYS A 91 6.94 9.98 5.34
C LYS A 91 7.89 10.56 6.38
N VAL A 92 9.14 10.09 6.36
CA VAL A 92 10.19 10.59 7.26
C VAL A 92 11.10 11.52 6.46
N ARG A 93 11.20 12.78 6.90
CA ARG A 93 12.13 13.77 6.34
C ARG A 93 13.20 14.07 7.38
N ARG A 94 14.45 13.76 7.03
CA ARG A 94 15.65 14.11 7.80
C ARG A 94 16.39 15.25 7.11
N LYS A 95 16.83 16.25 7.87
CA LYS A 95 17.74 17.26 7.34
C LYS A 95 19.16 16.70 7.32
N LYS A 96 19.83 16.68 6.16
CA LYS A 96 21.21 16.14 6.04
C LYS A 96 22.21 16.90 6.94
N SER A 97 21.99 18.19 7.14
CA SER A 97 22.86 19.05 7.95
C SER A 97 22.66 18.88 9.46
N ASP A 98 21.50 18.42 9.92
CA ASP A 98 21.21 18.22 11.34
C ASP A 98 20.51 16.87 11.54
N PRO A 99 21.25 15.85 12.00
CA PRO A 99 20.74 14.52 12.27
C PRO A 99 19.51 14.46 13.19
N ASN A 100 19.35 15.43 14.07
CA ASN A 100 18.37 15.40 15.16
C ASN A 100 16.99 15.92 14.73
N ILE A 101 16.92 16.66 13.63
CA ILE A 101 15.66 17.16 13.09
C ILE A 101 15.06 16.11 12.16
N VAL A 102 14.18 15.29 12.72
CA VAL A 102 13.37 14.29 12.02
C VAL A 102 11.91 14.72 12.07
N LYS A 103 11.33 15.01 10.91
CA LYS A 103 9.88 15.22 10.79
C LYS A 103 9.28 13.93 10.24
N ALA A 104 8.30 13.37 10.96
CA ALA A 104 7.54 12.21 10.54
C ALA A 104 6.08 12.61 10.34
N GLU A 105 5.51 12.25 9.19
CA GLU A 105 4.11 12.49 8.83
C GLU A 105 3.47 11.15 8.43
N ILE A 106 2.33 10.82 9.03
CA ILE A 106 1.58 9.61 8.68
C ILE A 106 0.72 9.94 7.45
N LEU A 107 0.94 9.21 6.35
CA LEU A 107 0.23 9.41 5.09
C LEU A 107 -1.10 8.66 5.02
N GLY A 108 -1.20 7.49 5.66
CA GLY A 108 -2.42 6.69 5.63
C GLY A 108 -2.22 5.24 6.10
N PRO A 109 -3.32 4.51 6.29
CA PRO A 109 -3.30 3.08 6.63
C PRO A 109 -2.89 2.22 5.42
N VAL A 110 -2.48 0.98 5.70
CA VAL A 110 -2.03 0.02 4.70
C VAL A 110 -2.88 -1.26 4.72
N SER A 111 -3.28 -1.70 3.54
CA SER A 111 -3.87 -3.03 3.28
C SER A 111 -2.84 -4.01 2.72
N PHE A 112 -2.93 -5.30 3.08
CA PHE A 112 -2.01 -6.35 2.62
C PHE A 112 -2.65 -7.27 1.58
N CYS A 113 -1.89 -7.59 0.54
CA CYS A 113 -2.27 -8.51 -0.54
C CYS A 113 -1.18 -9.53 -0.87
#